data_AF-A0A933Z926-F1
#
_entry.id   AF-A0A933Z926-F1
#
_cell.length_a   1.000
_cell.length_b   1.000
_cell.length_c   1.000
_cell.angle_alpha   90.00
_cell.angle_beta   90.00
_cell.angle_gamma   90.00
#
_symmetry.space_group_name_H-M   'P 1'
#
loop_
_entity.id
_entity.type
_entity.pdbx_description
1 polymer ?
#
loop_
_entity_poly.entity_id
_entity_poly.type
_entity_poly.pdbx_seq_one_letter_code
_entity_poly.pdbx_strand_id
1 'polypeptide(L)'
;MFQLPLTVEIAAMHPRKNLRVRIARAASRGVTLIEVLIVVAILSLISAGVSLAVLPKFKETQIKTATTNALEIRNAANRWRASHGGTDCPTVSQLVQDKEIDTASKVDDPWSSPYKVTCTEDETTVSSPGPDKKEGSKDDIIVPKKGE
;
A
#
# COMPACT_ATOMS: atom_id res chain seq x y z
N MET A 1 35.28 1.29 54.14
CA MET A 1 35.61 1.81 55.48
C MET A 1 34.86 3.14 55.61
N PHE A 2 33.72 3.32 56.28
CA PHE A 2 32.94 2.67 57.37
C PHE A 2 31.45 2.79 56.97
N GLN A 3 30.55 1.79 57.01
CA GLN A 3 29.90 1.07 58.13
C GLN A 3 28.81 1.87 58.90
N LEU A 4 27.59 1.30 58.89
CA LEU A 4 26.25 1.74 59.39
C LEU A 4 26.16 1.91 60.94
N PRO A 5 25.09 2.52 61.51
CA PRO A 5 23.83 1.79 61.87
C PRO A 5 22.54 2.62 61.62
N LEU A 6 21.44 2.06 61.10
CA LEU A 6 20.41 1.24 61.76
C LEU A 6 19.69 1.91 62.95
N THR A 7 18.55 2.57 62.69
CA THR A 7 17.36 2.47 63.54
C THR A 7 16.10 2.57 62.69
N VAL A 8 15.26 1.58 62.91
CA VAL A 8 13.97 1.28 62.29
C VAL A 8 12.90 2.17 62.92
N GLU A 9 12.08 2.85 62.11
CA GLU A 9 10.74 3.26 62.56
C GLU A 9 9.71 2.81 61.51
N ILE A 10 9.11 1.65 61.80
CA ILE A 10 7.98 1.09 61.08
C ILE A 10 6.74 1.91 61.49
N ALA A 11 6.34 2.85 60.64
CA ALA A 11 5.07 3.55 60.78
C ALA A 11 4.07 3.04 59.72
N ALA A 12 3.25 2.09 60.17
CA ALA A 12 1.88 1.84 59.75
C ALA A 12 1.58 1.74 58.24
N MET A 13 1.78 0.53 57.71
CA MET A 13 1.08 0.02 56.54
C MET A 13 -0.43 0.07 56.78
N HIS A 14 -1.10 1.10 56.26
CA HIS A 14 -2.57 1.15 56.22
C HIS A 14 -3.08 0.02 55.30
N PRO A 15 -4.03 -0.82 55.76
CA PRO A 15 -4.71 -1.75 54.87
C PRO A 15 -5.62 -0.93 53.95
N ARG A 16 -5.14 -0.61 52.74
CA ARG A 16 -6.03 -0.16 51.68
C ARG A 16 -6.99 -1.31 51.39
N LYS A 17 -8.20 -1.12 51.89
CA LYS A 17 -9.40 -1.94 51.71
C LYS A 17 -9.35 -2.57 50.32
N ASN A 18 -9.30 -3.90 50.28
CA ASN A 18 -9.39 -4.70 49.06
C ASN A 18 -10.57 -4.16 48.23
N LEU A 19 -10.29 -3.38 47.18
CA LEU A 19 -11.27 -3.14 46.14
C LEU A 19 -11.47 -4.50 45.50
N ARG A 20 -12.48 -5.23 45.99
CA ARG A 20 -13.02 -6.39 45.29
C ARG A 20 -13.49 -5.85 43.95
N VAL A 21 -12.64 -5.94 42.94
CA VAL A 21 -13.04 -5.81 41.55
C VAL A 21 -14.09 -6.90 41.37
N ARG A 22 -15.36 -6.51 41.48
CA ARG A 22 -16.43 -7.29 40.89
C ARG A 22 -16.18 -7.20 39.41
N ILE A 23 -15.36 -8.12 38.89
CA ILE A 23 -15.40 -8.47 37.49
C ILE A 23 -16.85 -8.90 37.30
N ALA A 24 -17.67 -7.98 36.79
CA ALA A 24 -18.99 -8.31 36.31
C ALA A 24 -18.76 -9.52 35.40
N ARG A 25 -19.34 -10.67 35.76
CA ARG A 25 -19.37 -11.81 34.86
C ARG A 25 -20.03 -11.27 33.61
N ALA A 26 -19.23 -10.92 32.61
CA ALA A 26 -19.71 -10.55 31.29
C ALA A 26 -20.63 -11.69 30.91
N ALA A 27 -21.93 -11.40 30.82
CA ALA A 27 -22.93 -12.42 30.62
C ALA A 27 -22.52 -13.16 29.36
N SER A 28 -22.10 -14.42 29.53
CA SER A 28 -21.87 -15.36 28.44
C SER A 28 -23.23 -15.62 27.81
N ARG A 29 -23.72 -14.66 27.03
CA ARG A 29 -24.90 -14.83 26.20
C ARG A 29 -24.48 -15.82 25.13
N GLY A 30 -24.89 -17.07 25.31
CA GLY A 30 -24.70 -18.10 24.30
C GLY A 30 -25.36 -17.63 23.01
N VAL A 31 -24.57 -17.54 21.93
CA VAL A 31 -25.08 -17.26 20.60
C VAL A 31 -25.83 -18.50 20.14
N THR A 32 -27.05 -18.35 19.62
CA THR A 32 -27.80 -19.52 19.13
C THR A 32 -27.26 -19.95 17.76
N LEU A 33 -27.31 -21.26 17.46
CA LEU A 33 -26.88 -21.76 16.16
C LEU A 33 -27.68 -21.12 15.02
N ILE A 34 -29.00 -20.94 15.21
CA ILE A 34 -29.87 -20.33 14.19
C ILE A 34 -29.55 -18.85 13.93
N GLU A 35 -29.17 -18.09 14.95
CA GLU A 35 -28.81 -16.69 14.81
C GLU A 35 -27.54 -16.52 13.97
N VAL A 36 -26.53 -17.35 14.22
CA VAL A 36 -25.32 -17.36 13.39
C VAL A 36 -25.65 -17.83 11.97
N LEU A 37 -26.51 -18.83 11.79
CA LEU A 37 -26.93 -19.32 10.47
C LEU A 37 -27.63 -18.23 9.63
N ILE A 38 -28.56 -17.47 10.21
CA ILE A 38 -29.24 -16.38 9.50
C ILE A 38 -28.26 -15.26 9.16
N VAL A 39 -27.34 -14.93 10.06
CA VAL A 39 -26.32 -13.90 9.81
C VAL A 39 -25.40 -14.32 8.67
N VAL A 40 -24.82 -15.52 8.69
CA VAL A 40 -23.95 -15.97 7.59
C VAL A 40 -24.72 -16.13 6.28
N ALA A 41 -26.00 -16.50 6.32
CA ALA A 41 -26.85 -16.56 5.13
C ALA A 41 -26.97 -15.17 4.48
N ILE A 42 -27.35 -14.13 5.23
CA ILE A 42 -27.50 -12.78 4.70
C ILE A 42 -26.14 -12.19 4.26
N LEU A 43 -25.06 -12.42 5.04
CA LEU A 43 -23.72 -11.99 4.65
C LEU A 43 -23.28 -12.61 3.32
N SER A 44 -23.51 -13.92 3.13
CA SER A 44 -23.16 -14.60 1.88
C SER A 44 -23.93 -14.05 0.67
N LEU A 45 -25.23 -13.75 0.84
CA LEU A 45 -26.06 -13.15 -0.21
C LEU A 45 -25.56 -11.76 -0.61
N ILE A 46 -25.23 -10.91 0.36
CA ILE A 46 -24.72 -9.56 0.09
C ILE A 46 -23.32 -9.64 -0.55
N SER A 47 -22.42 -10.45 -0.02
CA SER A 47 -21.06 -10.61 -0.54
C SER A 47 -21.03 -11.10 -1.99
N ALA A 48 -21.93 -12.03 -2.34
CA ALA A 48 -22.06 -12.50 -3.72
C ALA A 48 -22.43 -11.37 -4.69
N GLY A 49 -23.38 -10.51 -4.30
CA GLY A 49 -23.81 -9.36 -5.11
C GLY A 49 -22.72 -8.30 -5.31
N VAL A 50 -22.02 -7.91 -4.24
CA VAL A 50 -20.98 -6.86 -4.30
C VAL A 50 -19.78 -7.29 -5.16
N SER A 51 -19.40 -8.56 -5.10
CA SER A 51 -18.21 -9.08 -5.80
C SER A 51 -18.27 -8.84 -7.32
N LEU A 52 -19.45 -9.01 -7.94
CA LEU A 52 -19.61 -8.84 -9.39
C LEU A 52 -19.49 -7.37 -9.85
N ALA A 53 -19.91 -6.43 -9.01
CA ALA A 53 -19.88 -5.01 -9.34
C ALA A 53 -18.47 -4.40 -9.24
N VAL A 54 -17.66 -4.86 -8.28
CA VAL A 54 -16.36 -4.23 -7.97
C VAL A 54 -15.24 -4.69 -8.90
N LEU A 55 -15.22 -5.97 -9.30
CA LEU A 55 -14.13 -6.54 -10.11
C LEU A 55 -13.80 -5.78 -11.41
N PRO A 56 -14.78 -5.43 -12.29
CA PRO A 56 -14.46 -4.70 -13.52
C PRO A 56 -13.92 -3.29 -13.23
N LYS A 57 -14.45 -2.63 -12.19
CA LYS A 57 -13.99 -1.30 -11.77
C LYS A 57 -12.59 -1.34 -11.19
N PHE A 58 -12.24 -2.40 -10.46
CA PHE A 58 -10.89 -2.61 -9.96
C PHE A 58 -9.88 -2.82 -11.09
N LYS A 59 -10.24 -3.53 -12.16
CA LYS A 59 -9.37 -3.65 -13.35
C LYS A 59 -9.18 -2.31 -14.08
N GLU A 60 -10.26 -1.58 -14.30
CA GLU A 60 -10.23 -0.27 -14.96
C GLU A 60 -9.36 0.74 -14.18
N THR A 61 -9.49 0.76 -12.85
CA THR A 61 -8.72 1.65 -11.97
C THR A 61 -7.23 1.31 -11.94
N GLN A 62 -6.86 0.04 -11.99
CA GLN A 62 -5.45 -0.36 -12.10
C GLN A 62 -4.85 0.15 -13.41
N ILE A 63 -5.50 -0.03 -14.56
CA ILE A 63 -5.00 0.48 -15.85
C ILE A 63 -4.83 2.00 -15.82
N LYS A 64 -5.81 2.72 -15.26
CA LYS A 64 -5.72 4.19 -15.11
C LYS A 64 -4.57 4.60 -14.20
N THR A 65 -4.44 3.96 -13.04
CA THR A 65 -3.34 4.21 -12.09
C THR A 65 -2.00 3.97 -12.77
N ALA A 66 -1.88 2.88 -13.50
CA ALA A 66 -0.66 2.53 -14.21
C ALA A 66 -0.30 3.57 -15.30
N THR A 67 -1.30 4.06 -16.02
CA THR A 67 -1.14 5.12 -17.03
C THR A 67 -0.72 6.44 -16.39
N THR A 68 -1.35 6.82 -15.27
CA THR A 68 -1.02 8.04 -14.52
C THR A 68 0.41 7.97 -13.98
N ASN A 69 0.79 6.86 -13.36
CA ASN A 69 2.15 6.66 -12.86
C ASN A 69 3.17 6.73 -14.00
N ALA A 70 2.92 6.06 -15.13
CA ALA A 70 3.79 6.13 -16.30
C ALA A 70 3.95 7.56 -16.85
N LEU A 71 2.87 8.35 -16.87
CA LEU A 71 2.92 9.76 -17.24
C LEU A 71 3.79 10.60 -16.29
N GLU A 72 3.66 10.37 -14.99
CA GLU A 72 4.46 11.09 -13.99
C GLU A 72 5.95 10.71 -14.07
N ILE A 73 6.26 9.43 -14.24
CA ILE A 73 7.63 8.94 -14.45
C ILE A 73 8.20 9.55 -15.73
N ARG A 74 7.42 9.61 -16.81
CA ARG A 74 7.85 10.26 -18.06
C ARG A 74 8.20 11.73 -17.82
N ASN A 75 7.34 12.46 -17.11
CA ASN A 75 7.57 13.87 -16.81
C ASN A 75 8.82 14.05 -15.93
N ALA A 76 9.05 13.14 -14.97
CA ALA A 76 10.27 13.12 -14.16
C ALA A 76 11.52 12.82 -15.00
N ALA A 77 11.47 11.81 -15.87
CA ALA A 77 12.54 11.50 -16.80
C ALA A 77 12.89 12.68 -17.71
N ASN A 78 11.88 13.41 -18.21
CA ASN A 78 12.10 14.60 -19.01
C ASN A 78 12.79 15.74 -18.22
N ARG A 79 12.39 15.97 -16.97
CA ARG A 79 13.06 16.96 -16.10
C ARG A 79 14.50 16.56 -15.79
N TRP A 80 14.72 15.29 -15.49
CA TRP A 80 16.05 14.74 -15.27
C TRP A 80 16.94 14.92 -16.51
N ARG A 81 16.43 14.57 -17.70
CA ARG A 81 17.13 14.78 -18.97
C ARG A 81 17.48 16.24 -19.21
N ALA A 82 16.54 17.16 -18.95
CA ALA A 82 16.78 18.59 -19.13
C ALA A 82 17.89 19.14 -18.22
N SER A 83 18.06 18.59 -17.02
CA SER A 83 19.14 18.98 -16.10
C SER A 83 20.48 18.28 -16.39
N HIS A 84 20.49 17.16 -17.13
CA HIS A 84 21.66 16.34 -17.41
C HIS A 84 22.09 16.35 -18.89
N GLY A 85 21.73 17.39 -19.65
CA GLY A 85 22.22 17.58 -21.02
C GLY A 85 21.43 16.83 -22.11
N GLY A 86 20.33 16.18 -21.78
CA GLY A 86 19.33 15.69 -22.72
C GLY A 86 19.64 14.36 -23.43
N THR A 87 20.90 13.91 -23.44
CA THR A 87 21.33 12.72 -24.19
C THR A 87 21.12 11.40 -23.44
N ASP A 88 21.24 11.41 -22.12
CA ASP A 88 21.21 10.20 -21.31
C ASP A 88 19.78 9.80 -20.94
N CYS A 89 19.49 8.49 -20.93
CA CYS A 89 18.18 7.97 -20.53
C CYS A 89 18.22 7.45 -19.09
N PRO A 90 17.46 8.04 -18.14
CA PRO A 90 17.47 7.58 -16.77
C PRO A 90 16.68 6.27 -16.61
N THR A 91 17.12 5.45 -15.67
CA THR A 91 16.30 4.34 -15.16
C THR A 91 15.36 4.84 -14.06
N VAL A 92 14.28 4.10 -13.77
CA VAL A 92 13.37 4.46 -12.67
C VAL A 92 14.10 4.55 -11.33
N SER A 93 15.05 3.64 -11.08
CA SER A 93 15.89 3.68 -9.87
C SER A 93 16.73 4.95 -9.77
N GLN A 94 17.27 5.44 -10.90
CA GLN A 94 18.00 6.71 -10.92
C GLN A 94 17.11 7.90 -10.57
N LEU A 95 15.88 7.93 -11.10
CA LEU A 95 14.91 8.97 -10.77
C LEU A 95 14.54 8.99 -9.29
N VAL A 96 14.52 7.84 -8.63
CA VAL A 96 14.34 7.74 -7.18
C VAL A 96 15.56 8.28 -6.43
N GLN A 97 16.77 7.87 -6.83
CA GLN A 97 18.02 8.29 -6.19
C GLN A 97 18.22 9.81 -6.26
N ASP A 98 17.91 10.40 -7.40
CA ASP A 98 18.06 11.83 -7.67
C ASP A 98 16.85 12.65 -7.17
N LYS A 99 15.89 11.99 -6.49
CA LYS A 99 14.68 12.59 -5.90
C LYS A 99 13.77 13.29 -6.91
N GLU A 100 13.76 12.80 -8.15
CA GLU A 100 12.82 13.25 -9.19
C GLU A 100 11.43 12.64 -9.03
N ILE A 101 11.33 11.51 -8.32
CA ILE A 101 10.08 10.83 -7.94
C ILE A 101 10.13 10.35 -6.47
N ASP A 102 8.95 10.23 -5.85
CA ASP A 102 8.80 9.69 -4.49
C ASP A 102 9.15 8.19 -4.45
N THR A 103 9.81 7.78 -3.38
CA THR A 103 10.65 6.58 -3.26
C THR A 103 9.88 5.25 -3.30
N ALA A 104 8.56 5.25 -3.11
CA ALA A 104 7.82 3.99 -2.85
C ALA A 104 6.58 3.73 -3.72
N SER A 105 5.83 4.76 -4.12
CA SER A 105 4.47 4.53 -4.66
C SER A 105 4.39 4.38 -6.18
N LYS A 106 5.51 4.52 -6.90
CA LYS A 106 5.50 4.68 -8.36
C LYS A 106 6.59 3.91 -9.09
N VAL A 107 7.35 3.05 -8.42
CA VAL A 107 8.42 2.26 -9.06
C VAL A 107 7.84 1.08 -9.82
N ASP A 108 6.85 0.44 -9.21
CA ASP A 108 6.15 -0.72 -9.75
C ASP A 108 4.73 -0.34 -10.16
N ASP A 109 4.22 -1.04 -11.16
CA ASP A 109 2.83 -0.96 -11.59
C ASP A 109 1.88 -1.68 -10.60
N PRO A 110 0.55 -1.57 -10.78
CA PRO A 110 -0.43 -2.23 -9.90
C PRO A 110 -0.33 -3.76 -9.85
N TRP A 111 0.40 -4.37 -10.78
CA TRP A 111 0.66 -5.81 -10.84
C TRP A 111 2.06 -6.17 -10.32
N SER A 112 2.77 -5.22 -9.70
CA SER A 112 4.11 -5.39 -9.14
C SER A 112 5.18 -5.69 -10.19
N SER A 113 5.05 -5.11 -11.38
CA SER A 113 6.11 -5.11 -12.40
C SER A 113 6.76 -3.73 -12.48
N PRO A 114 8.09 -3.63 -12.57
CA PRO A 114 8.77 -2.34 -12.63
C PRO A 114 8.47 -1.62 -13.95
N TYR A 115 8.33 -0.29 -13.89
CA TYR A 115 8.26 0.52 -15.11
C TYR A 115 9.58 0.55 -15.86
N LYS A 116 9.50 0.62 -17.20
CA LYS A 116 10.66 0.72 -18.09
C LYS A 116 10.63 2.06 -18.81
N VAL A 117 11.71 2.83 -18.66
CA VAL A 117 11.91 4.11 -19.37
C VAL A 117 12.77 3.83 -20.59
N THR A 118 12.31 4.28 -21.76
CA THR A 118 13.03 4.21 -23.03
C THR A 118 13.06 5.59 -23.64
N CYS A 119 14.24 6.07 -24.01
CA CYS A 119 14.43 7.40 -24.59
C CYS A 119 14.95 7.27 -26.01
N THR A 120 14.37 8.06 -26.91
CA THR A 120 14.95 8.42 -28.20
C THR A 120 15.44 9.88 -28.12
N GLU A 121 16.02 10.40 -29.19
CA GLU A 121 16.53 11.78 -29.24
C GLU A 121 15.44 12.79 -28.83
N ASP A 122 14.24 12.67 -29.42
CA ASP A 122 13.15 13.63 -29.22
C ASP A 122 12.04 13.16 -28.26
N GLU A 123 12.00 11.86 -27.91
CA GLU A 123 10.86 11.29 -27.19
C GLU A 123 11.29 10.43 -26.00
N THR A 124 10.59 10.58 -24.88
CA THR A 124 10.71 9.69 -23.72
C THR A 124 9.44 8.87 -23.60
N THR A 125 9.58 7.56 -23.65
CA THR A 125 8.50 6.59 -23.50
C THR A 125 8.64 5.83 -22.18
N VAL A 126 7.54 5.63 -21.47
CA VAL A 126 7.47 4.77 -20.29
C VAL A 126 6.48 3.64 -20.56
N SER A 127 6.90 2.40 -20.33
CA SER A 127 6.08 1.20 -20.53
C SER A 127 5.92 0.37 -19.26
N SER A 128 4.74 -0.23 -19.08
CA SER A 128 4.44 -1.29 -18.10
C SER A 128 3.89 -2.53 -18.85
N PRO A 129 4.26 -3.75 -18.43
CA PRO A 129 3.80 -5.00 -19.06
C PRO A 129 2.35 -5.36 -18.72
N GLY A 130 1.67 -4.58 -17.87
CA GLY A 130 0.26 -4.76 -17.58
C GLY A 130 -0.10 -6.02 -16.76
N PRO A 131 -1.39 -6.40 -16.74
CA PRO A 131 -1.91 -7.52 -15.98
C PRO A 131 -1.24 -8.87 -16.24
N ASP A 132 -0.81 -9.14 -17.46
CA ASP A 132 -0.23 -10.43 -17.84
C ASP A 132 1.27 -10.57 -17.49
N LYS A 133 1.89 -9.44 -17.11
CA LYS A 133 3.31 -9.30 -16.74
C LYS A 133 4.28 -9.72 -17.84
N LYS A 134 3.88 -9.66 -19.11
CA LYS A 134 4.71 -10.02 -20.26
C LYS A 134 4.92 -8.79 -21.14
N GLU A 135 6.18 -8.40 -21.32
CA GLU A 135 6.53 -7.32 -22.25
C GLU A 135 6.13 -7.70 -23.70
N GLY A 136 5.62 -6.72 -24.44
CA GLY A 136 5.21 -6.86 -25.84
C GLY A 136 3.83 -7.50 -26.01
N SER A 137 3.03 -7.59 -24.96
CA SER A 137 1.67 -8.09 -25.01
C SER A 137 0.70 -7.00 -25.49
N LYS A 138 -0.59 -7.34 -25.62
CA LYS A 138 -1.64 -6.38 -26.02
C LYS A 138 -2.09 -5.49 -24.86
N ASP A 139 -1.80 -5.88 -23.63
CA ASP A 139 -2.16 -5.17 -22.41
C ASP A 139 -1.05 -4.28 -21.87
N ASP A 140 0.07 -4.18 -22.58
CA ASP A 140 1.14 -3.21 -22.33
C ASP A 140 0.58 -1.78 -22.30
N ILE A 141 0.97 -1.04 -21.26
CA ILE A 141 0.62 0.37 -21.08
C ILE A 141 1.84 1.19 -21.45
N ILE A 142 1.75 1.92 -22.57
CA ILE A 142 2.84 2.72 -23.12
C ILE A 142 2.44 4.19 -23.13
N VAL A 143 3.29 5.06 -22.59
CA VAL A 143 3.07 6.51 -22.49
C VAL A 143 4.28 7.26 -23.08
N PRO A 144 4.10 8.12 -24.11
CA PRO A 144 2.85 8.39 -24.83
C PRO A 144 2.37 7.17 -25.62
N LYS A 145 1.06 7.09 -25.87
CA LYS A 145 0.50 6.05 -26.75
C LYS A 145 1.05 6.27 -28.16
N LYS A 146 1.68 5.24 -28.74
CA LYS A 146 2.14 5.28 -30.13
C LYS A 146 0.92 5.21 -31.06
N GLY A 147 0.59 6.32 -31.71
CA GLY A 147 -0.38 6.37 -32.81
C GLY A 147 -1.83 6.55 -32.41
N GLU A 148 -2.20 7.78 -32.07
CA GLU A 148 -3.54 8.33 -32.34
C GLU A 148 -3.40 9.56 -33.24
#